data_AF-A0ABD5MKY7-F1
#
_entry.id   AF-A0ABD5MKY7-F1
#
_cell.length_a   1.000
_cell.length_b   1.000
_cell.length_c   1.000
_cell.angle_alpha   90.00
_cell.angle_beta   90.00
_cell.angle_gamma   90.00
#
_symmetry.space_group_name_H-M   'P 1'
#
loop_
_entity.id
_entity.type
_entity.pdbx_description
1 polymer ?
#
loop_
_entity_poly.entity_id
_entity_poly.type
_entity_poly.pdbx_seq_one_letter_code
_entity_poly.pdbx_strand_id
1 'polypeptide(L)'
;MTSLKLYTAIYVVLFVIATAQVAVERAGFLDSMYWTAFVAILVLSAVKALFVVGYYQHLKYEPRAVTLVVLAGLVGALALTFAAAYSII
;
A
#
# COMPACT_ATOMS: atom_id res chain seq x y z
N MET A 1 6.74 -5.64 -23.75
CA MET A 1 6.71 -4.18 -24.03
C MET A 1 5.70 -3.55 -23.09
N THR A 2 6.15 -2.60 -22.26
CA THR A 2 5.28 -1.80 -21.38
C THR A 2 4.46 -0.83 -22.23
N SER A 3 3.13 -0.91 -22.15
CA SER A 3 2.27 0.02 -22.89
C SER A 3 2.07 1.29 -22.07
N LEU A 4 2.47 2.43 -22.63
CA LEU A 4 2.31 3.74 -21.99
C LEU A 4 0.87 3.96 -21.51
N LYS A 5 -0.11 3.59 -22.35
CA LYS A 5 -1.54 3.67 -22.04
C LYS A 5 -1.93 2.91 -20.76
N LEU A 6 -1.41 1.70 -20.54
CA LEU A 6 -1.71 0.92 -19.34
C LEU A 6 -1.11 1.56 -18.10
N TYR A 7 0.16 1.97 -18.16
CA TYR A 7 0.82 2.58 -17.02
C TYR A 7 0.23 3.95 -16.67
N THR A 8 -0.20 4.73 -17.66
CA THR A 8 -0.96 5.96 -17.43
C THR A 8 -2.31 5.67 -16.77
N ALA A 9 -3.02 4.62 -17.18
CA ALA A 9 -4.27 4.25 -16.53
C ALA A 9 -4.06 3.84 -15.06
N ILE A 10 -3.04 3.03 -14.77
CA ILE A 10 -2.70 2.63 -13.39
C ILE A 10 -2.28 3.85 -12.57
N TYR A 11 -1.50 4.78 -13.14
CA TYR A 11 -1.16 6.04 -12.49
C TYR A 11 -2.41 6.79 -12.03
N VAL A 12 -3.41 6.94 -12.91
CA VAL A 12 -4.66 7.64 -12.56
C VAL A 12 -5.40 6.91 -11.44
N VAL A 13 -5.46 5.57 -11.47
CA VAL A 13 -6.07 4.80 -10.37
C VAL A 13 -5.33 5.05 -9.04
N LEU A 14 -4.00 4.98 -9.04
CA LEU A 14 -3.19 5.25 -7.85
C LEU A 14 -3.39 6.68 -7.33
N PHE A 15 -3.48 7.64 -8.24
CA PHE A 15 -3.74 9.04 -7.91
C PHE A 15 -5.10 9.20 -7.22
N VAL A 16 -6.15 8.62 -7.80
CA VAL A 16 -7.51 8.64 -7.22
C VAL A 16 -7.52 8.00 -5.83
N ILE A 17 -6.88 6.85 -5.65
CA ILE A 17 -6.76 6.19 -4.35
C ILE A 17 -6.06 7.11 -3.34
N ALA A 18 -4.95 7.72 -3.72
CA ALA A 18 -4.21 8.63 -2.85
C ALA A 18 -5.04 9.87 -2.47
N THR A 19 -5.74 10.48 -3.42
CA THR A 19 -6.63 11.61 -3.15
C THR A 19 -7.78 11.22 -2.23
N ALA A 20 -8.35 10.01 -2.38
CA ALA A 20 -9.39 9.51 -1.50
C ALA A 20 -8.90 9.37 -0.05
N GLN A 21 -7.66 8.90 0.17
CA GLN A 21 -7.06 8.85 1.51
C GLN A 21 -6.96 10.24 2.14
N VAL A 22 -6.46 11.22 1.38
CA VAL A 22 -6.38 12.62 1.85
C VAL A 22 -7.76 13.18 2.16
N ALA A 23 -8.77 12.86 1.36
CA ALA A 23 -10.14 13.28 1.63
C ALA A 23 -10.67 12.70 2.96
N VAL A 24 -10.39 11.44 3.25
CA VAL A 24 -10.75 10.80 4.53
C VAL A 24 -10.05 11.49 5.70
N GLU A 25 -8.76 11.79 5.57
CA GLU A 25 -7.98 12.48 6.60
C GLU A 25 -8.45 13.91 6.85
N ARG A 26 -8.78 14.65 5.78
CA ARG A 26 -9.15 16.08 5.85
C ARG A 26 -10.61 16.33 6.20
N ALA A 27 -11.50 15.37 5.98
CA ALA A 27 -12.92 15.51 6.28
C ALA A 27 -13.26 15.35 7.78
N GLY A 28 -12.27 15.15 8.66
CA GLY A 28 -12.51 15.00 10.11
C GLY A 28 -13.07 13.63 10.49
N PHE A 29 -13.03 12.64 9.59
CA PHE A 29 -13.47 11.27 9.90
C PHE A 29 -12.56 10.57 10.91
N LEU A 30 -11.29 10.98 11.01
CA LEU A 30 -10.37 10.45 12.03
C LEU A 30 -10.79 10.85 13.45
N ASP A 31 -11.35 12.04 13.64
CA ASP A 31 -11.77 12.53 14.96
C ASP A 31 -13.15 11.99 15.35
N SER A 32 -14.07 11.86 14.38
CA SER A 32 -15.45 11.44 14.62
C SER A 32 -15.68 9.92 14.55
N MET A 33 -14.94 9.21 13.69
CA MET A 33 -15.10 7.78 13.41
C MET A 33 -13.74 7.10 13.21
N TYR A 34 -12.84 7.27 14.19
CA TYR A 34 -11.43 6.85 14.14
C TYR A 34 -11.23 5.46 13.54
N TRP A 35 -11.87 4.43 14.09
CA TRP A 35 -11.66 3.04 13.66
C TRP A 35 -12.06 2.79 12.20
N THR A 36 -13.17 3.37 11.77
CA THR A 36 -13.65 3.24 10.38
C THR A 36 -12.70 3.96 9.42
N ALA A 37 -12.30 5.19 9.75
CA ALA A 37 -11.36 5.97 8.94
C ALA A 37 -9.98 5.29 8.87
N PHE A 38 -9.48 4.79 10.00
CA PHE A 38 -8.23 4.05 10.09
C PHE A 38 -8.23 2.81 9.19
N VAL A 39 -9.26 1.95 9.31
CA VAL A 39 -9.37 0.73 8.48
C VAL A 39 -9.51 1.09 7.00
N ALA A 40 -10.29 2.12 6.66
CA ALA A 40 -10.44 2.58 5.28
C ALA A 40 -9.10 3.03 4.68
N ILE A 41 -8.33 3.85 5.41
CA ILE A 41 -7.00 4.29 4.98
C ILE A 41 -6.04 3.11 4.86
N LEU A 42 -6.08 2.16 5.79
CA LEU A 42 -5.24 0.97 5.79
C LEU A 42 -5.49 0.11 4.53
N VAL A 43 -6.77 -0.14 4.21
CA VAL A 43 -7.17 -0.91 3.02
C VAL A 43 -6.76 -0.18 1.74
N LEU A 44 -7.03 1.13 1.64
CA LEU A 44 -6.63 1.94 0.48
C LEU A 44 -5.09 1.93 0.28
N SER A 45 -4.33 2.06 1.37
CA SER A 45 -2.86 1.95 1.35
C SER A 45 -2.38 0.59 0.87
N ALA A 46 -2.98 -0.50 1.37
CA ALA A 46 -2.60 -1.87 0.99
C ALA A 46 -2.86 -2.12 -0.50
N VAL A 47 -4.05 -1.74 -1.00
CA VAL A 47 -4.39 -1.87 -2.42
C VAL A 47 -3.40 -1.08 -3.28
N LYS A 48 -3.11 0.17 -2.91
CA LYS A 48 -2.11 1.00 -3.60
C LYS A 48 -0.74 0.32 -3.67
N ALA A 49 -0.28 -0.22 -2.54
CA ALA A 49 1.00 -0.93 -2.46
C ALA A 49 1.05 -2.14 -3.42
N LEU A 50 -0.03 -2.91 -3.54
CA LEU A 50 -0.10 -4.05 -4.47
C LEU A 50 0.02 -3.62 -5.94
N PHE A 51 -0.65 -2.53 -6.33
CA PHE A 51 -0.51 -1.98 -7.68
C PHE A 51 0.92 -1.50 -7.96
N VAL A 52 1.55 -0.83 -6.98
CA VAL A 52 2.94 -0.37 -7.09
C VAL A 52 3.90 -1.56 -7.22
N VAL A 53 3.81 -2.54 -6.32
CA VAL A 53 4.69 -3.73 -6.34
C VAL A 53 4.51 -4.50 -7.65
N GLY A 54 3.27 -4.70 -8.09
CA GLY A 54 2.96 -5.52 -9.25
C GLY A 54 3.35 -4.87 -10.57
N TYR A 55 3.08 -3.57 -10.74
CA TYR A 55 3.24 -2.89 -12.03
C TYR A 55 4.46 -1.97 -12.06
N TYR A 56 4.65 -1.10 -11.08
CA TYR A 56 5.77 -0.14 -11.11
C TYR A 56 7.10 -0.73 -10.68
N GLN A 57 7.11 -1.64 -9.70
CA GLN A 57 8.30 -2.42 -9.34
C GLN A 57 8.45 -3.69 -10.20
N HIS A 58 7.54 -3.88 -11.17
CA HIS A 58 7.57 -4.98 -12.13
C HIS A 58 7.57 -6.40 -11.51
N LEU A 59 7.24 -6.55 -10.21
CA LEU A 59 7.32 -7.84 -9.52
C LEU A 59 6.44 -8.92 -10.15
N LYS A 60 5.36 -8.52 -10.83
CA LYS A 60 4.48 -9.43 -11.59
C LYS A 60 5.20 -10.16 -12.74
N TYR A 61 6.25 -9.56 -13.30
CA TYR A 61 6.97 -10.05 -14.47
C TYR A 61 8.33 -10.69 -14.12
N GLU A 62 8.75 -10.59 -12.86
CA GLU A 62 9.99 -11.15 -12.33
C GLU A 62 9.83 -12.64 -11.97
N PRO A 63 10.93 -13.41 -11.88
CA PRO A 63 10.87 -14.80 -11.45
C PRO A 63 10.41 -14.89 -9.99
N ARG A 64 9.71 -15.99 -9.66
CA ARG A 64 9.11 -16.20 -8.32
C ARG A 64 10.10 -16.06 -7.15
N ALA A 65 11.38 -16.33 -7.39
CA ALA A 65 12.43 -16.14 -6.40
C ALA A 65 12.48 -14.68 -5.88
N VAL A 66 12.32 -13.69 -6.77
CA VAL A 66 12.31 -12.27 -6.38
C VAL A 66 11.08 -11.95 -5.55
N THR A 67 9.91 -12.47 -5.92
CA THR A 67 8.68 -12.34 -5.11
C THR A 67 8.87 -12.89 -3.70
N LEU A 68 9.51 -14.06 -3.56
CA LEU A 68 9.79 -14.66 -2.25
C LEU A 68 10.73 -13.80 -1.42
N VAL A 69 11.75 -13.19 -2.02
CA VAL A 69 12.66 -12.25 -1.34
C VAL A 69 11.90 -11.02 -0.84
N VAL A 70 11.05 -10.42 -1.67
CA VAL A 70 10.23 -9.27 -1.28
C VAL A 70 9.26 -9.64 -0.15
N LEU A 71 8.61 -10.81 -0.23
CA LEU A 71 7.72 -11.29 0.83
C LEU A 71 8.46 -11.57 2.14
N ALA A 72 9.65 -12.18 2.08
CA ALA A 72 10.48 -12.38 3.26
C ALA A 72 10.87 -11.03 3.91
N GLY A 73 11.23 -10.04 3.09
CA GLY A 73 11.48 -8.67 3.55
C GLY A 73 10.25 -8.03 4.19
N LEU A 74 9.06 -8.18 3.61
CA LEU A 74 7.80 -7.69 4.17
C LEU A 74 7.50 -8.33 5.53
N VAL A 75 7.63 -9.66 5.65
CA VAL A 75 7.45 -10.38 6.92
C VAL A 75 8.45 -9.89 7.96
N GLY A 76 9.72 -9.70 7.59
CA GLY A 76 10.74 -9.16 8.49
C GLY A 76 10.40 -7.74 8.97
N ALA A 77 10.00 -6.85 8.07
CA ALA A 77 9.61 -5.49 8.41
C ALA A 77 8.40 -5.44 9.36
N LEU A 78 7.40 -6.29 9.10
CA LEU A 78 6.24 -6.42 9.99
C LEU A 78 6.65 -6.96 11.36
N ALA A 79 7.46 -8.02 11.42
CA ALA A 79 7.94 -8.60 12.67
C ALA A 79 8.69 -7.57 13.52
N LEU A 80 9.58 -6.78 12.91
CA LEU A 80 10.30 -5.70 13.60
C LEU A 80 9.36 -4.58 14.07
N THR A 81 8.37 -4.22 13.26
CA THR A 81 7.39 -3.18 13.61
C THR A 81 6.54 -3.62 14.81
N PHE A 82 6.07 -4.87 14.82
CA PHE A 82 5.35 -5.43 15.96
C PHE A 82 6.23 -5.56 17.20
N ALA A 83 7.47 -6.07 17.06
CA ALA A 83 8.42 -6.15 18.16
C ALA A 83 8.69 -4.77 18.78
N ALA A 84 8.89 -3.75 17.95
CA ALA A 84 9.08 -2.37 18.41
C ALA A 84 7.84 -1.84 19.15
N ALA A 85 6.62 -2.15 18.67
CA ALA A 85 5.39 -1.73 19.33
C ALA A 85 5.25 -2.32 20.75
N TYR A 86 5.70 -3.56 20.98
CA TYR A 86 5.73 -4.17 22.32
C TYR A 86 6.93 -3.72 23.17
N SER A 87 8.04 -3.32 22.55
CA SER A 87 9.25 -2.87 23.26
C SER A 87 9.11 -1.52 23.97
N ILE A 88 8.12 -0.71 23.59
CA ILE A 88 7.90 0.63 24.13
C ILE A 88 6.92 0.62 25.33
N ILE A 89 6.26 -0.52 25.58
CA ILE A 89 5.38 -0.76 26.74
C ILE A 89 6.22 -1.34 27.89
#